data_AF-A0A2E2C366-F1
#
_entry.id   AF-A0A2E2C366-F1
#
_cell.length_a   1.000
_cell.length_b   1.000
_cell.length_c   1.000
_cell.angle_alpha   90.00
_cell.angle_beta   90.00
_cell.angle_gamma   90.00
#
_symmetry.space_group_name_H-M   'P 1'
#
loop_
_entity.id
_entity.type
_entity.pdbx_description
1 polymer ?
#
loop_
_entity_poly.entity_id
_entity_poly.type
_entity_poly.pdbx_seq_one_letter_code
_entity_poly.pdbx_strand_id
1 'polypeptide(L)'
;YDLDRIFLYLAGYQHAMIDQGVRDESTPDFAGFHEFVRDKFQFPGSSMGWPNLILAITMGLNPREVTWGNYNQGVTPELHKESVLEFFRLIDEYRCTEVNKSKGTETQ
;
A
#
# COMPACT_ATOMS: atom_id res chain seq x y z
N TYR A 1 -14.83 -0.37 -7.71
CA TYR A 1 -13.66 -0.99 -7.08
C TYR A 1 -12.94 0.13 -6.38
N ASP A 2 -12.64 -0.03 -5.10
CA ASP A 2 -12.01 1.03 -4.30
C ASP A 2 -10.99 0.41 -3.36
N LEU A 3 -9.90 1.11 -3.11
CA LEU A 3 -8.78 0.63 -2.29
C LEU A 3 -9.21 0.39 -0.84
N ASP A 4 -10.17 1.16 -0.33
CA ASP A 4 -10.70 0.98 1.03
C ASP A 4 -11.28 -0.42 1.26
N ARG A 5 -11.90 -1.03 0.24
CA ARG A 5 -12.45 -2.38 0.34
C ARG A 5 -11.34 -3.44 0.36
N ILE A 6 -10.30 -3.24 -0.44
CA ILE A 6 -9.12 -4.12 -0.47
C ILE A 6 -8.40 -4.03 0.89
N PHE A 7 -8.20 -2.81 1.38
CA PHE A 7 -7.62 -2.56 2.68
C PHE A 7 -8.41 -3.21 3.81
N LEU A 8 -9.73 -3.00 3.86
CA LEU A 8 -10.57 -3.58 4.90
C LEU A 8 -10.51 -5.11 4.91
N TYR A 9 -10.53 -5.73 3.73
CA TYR A 9 -10.38 -7.18 3.60
C TYR A 9 -9.03 -7.66 4.16
N LEU A 10 -7.93 -7.05 3.74
CA LEU A 10 -6.59 -7.44 4.17
C LEU A 10 -6.36 -7.18 5.66
N ALA A 11 -6.83 -6.03 6.17
CA ALA A 11 -6.74 -5.69 7.59
C ALA A 11 -7.56 -6.67 8.45
N GLY A 12 -8.77 -7.04 8.02
CA GLY A 12 -9.59 -8.03 8.70
C GLY A 12 -8.95 -9.42 8.70
N TYR A 13 -8.36 -9.82 7.57
CA TYR A 13 -7.62 -11.08 7.47
C TYR A 13 -6.40 -11.10 8.42
N GLN A 14 -5.59 -10.04 8.39
CA GLN A 14 -4.45 -9.88 9.28
C GLN A 14 -4.86 -9.93 10.76
N HIS A 15 -5.94 -9.24 11.13
CA HIS A 15 -6.45 -9.25 12.49
C HIS A 15 -6.86 -10.66 12.93
N ALA A 16 -7.59 -11.39 12.09
CA ALA A 16 -7.99 -12.76 12.38
C ALA A 16 -6.78 -13.71 12.54
N MET A 17 -5.73 -13.54 11.73
CA MET A 17 -4.49 -14.32 11.89
C MET A 17 -3.81 -14.04 13.24
N ILE A 18 -3.70 -12.75 13.62
CA ILE A 18 -3.12 -12.33 14.90
C ILE A 18 -3.89 -12.94 16.07
N ASP A 19 -5.23 -12.89 16.03
CA ASP A 19 -6.10 -13.44 17.09
C ASP A 19 -5.92 -14.96 17.27
N GLN A 20 -5.57 -15.67 16.19
CA GLN A 20 -5.32 -17.12 16.23
C GLN A 20 -3.84 -17.46 16.50
N GLY A 21 -2.97 -16.46 16.71
CA GLY A 21 -1.53 -16.67 16.88
C GLY A 21 -0.85 -17.22 15.62
N VAL A 22 -1.46 -17.04 14.45
CA VAL A 22 -0.92 -17.46 13.17
C VAL A 22 0.08 -16.42 12.69
N ARG A 23 1.28 -16.87 12.32
CA ARG A 23 2.30 -16.00 11.74
C ARG A 23 1.89 -15.61 10.32
N ASP A 24 2.10 -14.35 9.96
CA ASP A 24 1.96 -13.91 8.57
C ASP A 24 3.08 -14.52 7.72
N GLU A 25 2.70 -15.42 6.82
CA GLU A 25 3.58 -16.03 5.81
C GLU A 25 3.19 -15.57 4.39
N SER A 26 2.42 -14.48 4.26
CA SER A 26 2.05 -13.93 2.96
C SER A 26 3.27 -13.42 2.19
N THR A 27 3.21 -13.50 0.86
CA THR A 27 4.26 -13.01 -0.03
C THR A 27 3.63 -12.20 -1.17
N PRO A 28 3.79 -10.87 -1.20
CA PRO A 28 4.47 -10.04 -0.21
C PRO A 28 3.79 -10.02 1.16
N ASP A 29 4.57 -9.83 2.22
CA ASP A 29 4.05 -9.65 3.56
C ASP A 29 3.36 -8.27 3.70
N PHE A 30 2.35 -8.20 4.56
CA PHE A 30 1.50 -7.01 4.63
C PHE A 30 2.23 -5.80 5.22
N ALA A 31 3.05 -6.01 6.24
CA ALA A 31 3.80 -4.94 6.90
C ALA A 31 4.86 -4.34 5.96
N GLY A 32 5.63 -5.19 5.29
CA GLY A 32 6.67 -4.79 4.36
C GLY A 32 6.12 -4.06 3.14
N PHE A 33 4.96 -4.46 2.60
CA PHE A 33 4.32 -3.68 1.54
C PHE A 33 3.97 -2.26 1.99
N HIS A 34 3.42 -2.11 3.19
CA HIS A 34 3.08 -0.79 3.73
C HIS A 34 4.32 0.10 3.88
N GLU A 35 5.43 -0.46 4.39
CA GLU A 35 6.71 0.26 4.49
C GLU A 35 7.29 0.60 3.13
N PHE A 36 7.23 -0.31 2.16
CA PHE A 36 7.66 -0.06 0.78
C PHE A 36 6.94 1.15 0.18
N VAL A 37 5.60 1.18 0.27
CA VAL A 37 4.81 2.31 -0.26
C VAL A 37 5.15 3.60 0.46
N ARG A 38 5.27 3.57 1.80
CA ARG A 38 5.67 4.73 2.61
C ARG A 38 7.02 5.30 2.16
N ASP A 39 8.02 4.44 2.03
CA ASP A 39 9.40 4.84 1.72
C ASP A 39 9.50 5.33 0.27
N LYS A 40 8.84 4.65 -0.67
CA LYS A 40 8.79 5.02 -2.09
C LYS A 40 8.26 6.43 -2.30
N PHE A 41 7.19 6.79 -1.59
CA PHE A 41 6.56 8.11 -1.71
C PHE A 41 7.02 9.11 -0.64
N GLN A 42 8.03 8.71 0.14
CA GLN A 42 8.62 9.50 1.22
C GLN A 42 7.55 10.15 2.10
N PHE A 43 6.54 9.34 2.42
CA PHE A 43 5.38 9.73 3.18
C PHE A 43 5.73 9.69 4.67
N PRO A 44 5.53 10.77 5.44
CA PRO A 44 5.98 10.85 6.84
C PRO A 44 5.23 9.93 7.81
N GLY A 45 4.42 8.99 7.30
CA GLY A 45 3.68 8.04 8.10
C GLY A 45 2.50 8.71 8.77
N SER A 46 1.42 8.92 8.02
CA SER A 46 0.15 9.33 8.64
C SER A 46 -0.76 8.13 8.81
N SER A 47 -1.56 8.19 9.87
CA SER A 47 -2.72 7.36 10.20
C SER A 47 -3.72 7.10 9.06
N MET A 48 -3.58 7.77 7.91
CA MET A 48 -4.44 7.62 6.74
C MET A 48 -4.19 6.29 5.99
N GLY A 49 -3.03 5.67 6.15
CA GLY A 49 -2.70 4.39 5.50
C GLY A 49 -2.47 4.48 3.98
N TRP A 50 -1.90 3.41 3.42
CA TRP A 50 -1.56 3.32 1.99
C TRP A 50 -2.74 3.53 1.02
N PRO A 51 -4.02 3.19 1.32
CA PRO A 51 -5.11 3.39 0.37
C PRO A 51 -5.31 4.87 0.01
N ASN A 52 -5.31 5.72 1.04
CA ASN A 52 -5.45 7.16 0.87
C ASN A 52 -4.22 7.76 0.15
N LEU A 53 -3.02 7.24 0.46
CA LEU A 53 -1.79 7.66 -0.20
C LEU A 53 -1.81 7.35 -1.71
N ILE A 54 -2.13 6.11 -2.09
CA ILE A 54 -2.20 5.71 -3.50
C ILE A 54 -3.26 6.54 -4.22
N LEU A 55 -4.44 6.72 -3.62
CA LEU A 55 -5.50 7.53 -4.23
C LEU A 55 -5.06 8.98 -4.45
N ALA A 56 -4.42 9.61 -3.47
CA ALA A 56 -3.91 10.98 -3.60
C ALA A 56 -2.89 11.10 -4.76
N ILE A 57 -2.00 10.12 -4.92
CA ILE A 57 -1.03 10.09 -6.02
C ILE A 57 -1.73 9.92 -7.37
N THR A 58 -2.72 9.04 -7.46
CA THR A 58 -3.53 8.87 -8.66
C THR A 58 -4.27 10.16 -9.04
N MET A 59 -4.70 10.94 -8.05
CA MET A 59 -5.28 12.27 -8.24
C MET A 59 -4.24 13.35 -8.64
N GLY A 60 -2.95 12.99 -8.76
CA GLY A 60 -1.87 13.92 -9.08
C GLY A 60 -1.42 14.79 -7.91
N LEU A 61 -1.83 14.47 -6.68
CA LEU A 61 -1.43 15.22 -5.49
C LEU A 61 -0.06 14.76 -5.00
N ASN A 62 0.73 15.71 -4.49
CA ASN A 62 2.00 15.41 -3.83
C ASN A 62 1.74 14.94 -2.39
N PRO A 63 2.04 13.68 -2.01
CA PRO A 63 1.77 13.13 -0.68
C PRO A 63 2.29 13.93 0.51
N ARG A 64 3.34 14.73 0.29
CA ARG A 64 3.97 15.58 1.31
C ARG A 64 3.22 16.87 1.59
N GLU A 65 2.35 17.26 0.66
CA GLU A 65 1.64 18.54 0.66
C GLU A 65 0.11 18.34 0.78
N VAL A 66 -0.35 17.08 0.84
CA VAL A 66 -1.78 16.76 0.95
C VAL A 66 -2.35 17.26 2.28
N THR A 67 -3.43 18.04 2.17
CA THR A 67 -4.32 18.33 3.30
C THR A 67 -5.41 17.26 3.37
N TRP A 68 -5.19 16.25 4.22
CA TRP A 68 -5.97 15.00 4.24
C TRP A 68 -7.46 15.12 4.55
N GLY A 69 -7.93 16.22 5.16
CA GLY A 69 -9.33 16.35 5.57
C GLY A 69 -10.34 16.28 4.41
N ASN A 70 -9.95 16.71 3.20
CA ASN A 70 -10.82 16.82 2.04
C ASN A 70 -10.12 16.44 0.72
N TYR A 71 -8.98 15.74 0.81
CA TYR A 71 -8.12 15.49 -0.36
C TYR A 71 -8.83 14.71 -1.48
N ASN A 72 -9.81 13.89 -1.12
CA ASN A 72 -10.59 13.05 -2.04
C ASN A 72 -11.81 13.76 -2.64
N GLN A 73 -11.98 15.06 -2.40
CA GLN A 73 -13.04 15.83 -3.07
C GLN A 73 -12.82 15.82 -4.58
N GLY A 74 -13.85 15.43 -5.33
CA GLY A 74 -13.78 15.32 -6.79
C GLY A 74 -13.20 14.00 -7.30
N VAL A 75 -12.99 13.00 -6.44
CA VAL A 75 -12.64 11.65 -6.90
C VAL A 75 -13.75 11.11 -7.79
N THR A 76 -13.36 10.56 -8.94
CA THR A 76 -14.28 9.94 -9.89
C THR A 76 -14.16 8.42 -9.83
N PRO A 77 -15.17 7.68 -10.34
CA PRO A 77 -15.06 6.22 -10.48
C PRO A 77 -13.83 5.77 -11.28
N GLU A 78 -13.40 6.56 -12.26
CA GLU A 78 -12.20 6.31 -13.06
C GLU A 78 -10.93 6.43 -12.21
N LEU A 79 -10.82 7.47 -11.38
CA LEU A 79 -9.70 7.63 -10.44
C LEU A 79 -9.63 6.49 -9.42
N HIS A 80 -10.77 6.01 -8.93
CA HIS A 80 -10.80 4.80 -8.08
C HIS A 80 -10.33 3.54 -8.82
N LYS A 81 -10.66 3.41 -10.11
CA LYS A 81 -10.18 2.28 -10.92
C LYS A 81 -8.68 2.37 -11.16
N GLU A 82 -8.18 3.56 -11.47
CA GLU A 82 -6.75 3.81 -11.66
C GLU A 82 -5.96 3.58 -10.39
N SER A 83 -6.48 3.96 -9.21
CA SER A 83 -5.79 3.72 -7.95
C SER A 83 -5.68 2.23 -7.62
N VAL A 84 -6.67 1.43 -8.00
CA VAL A 84 -6.61 -0.05 -7.90
C VAL A 84 -5.54 -0.63 -8.83
N LEU A 85 -5.43 -0.13 -10.06
CA LEU A 85 -4.36 -0.56 -10.98
C LEU A 85 -2.98 -0.18 -10.44
N GLU A 86 -2.86 1.02 -9.88
CA GLU A 86 -1.62 1.51 -9.27
C GLU A 86 -1.23 0.66 -8.04
N PHE A 87 -2.19 0.25 -7.22
CA PHE A 87 -1.95 -0.71 -6.14
C PHE A 87 -1.33 -2.02 -6.64
N PHE A 88 -1.89 -2.63 -7.69
CA PHE A 88 -1.31 -3.87 -8.24
C PHE A 88 0.07 -3.64 -8.87
N ARG A 89 0.28 -2.50 -9.53
CA ARG A 89 1.62 -2.11 -10.03
C ARG A 89 2.64 -2.02 -8.90
N LEU A 90 2.26 -1.43 -7.77
CA LEU A 90 3.13 -1.31 -6.59
C LEU A 90 3.40 -2.67 -5.93
N ILE A 91 2.44 -3.59 -5.95
CA ILE A 91 2.64 -4.97 -5.48
C ILE A 91 3.66 -5.69 -6.35
N ASP A 92 3.56 -5.59 -7.67
CA ASP A 92 4.52 -6.20 -8.58
C ASP A 92 5.92 -5.59 -8.42
N GLU A 93 6.00 -4.26 -8.24
CA GLU A 93 7.25 -3.58 -7.94
C GLU A 93 7.86 -4.06 -6.62
N TYR A 94 7.05 -4.17 -5.56
CA TYR A 94 7.52 -4.66 -4.27
C TYR A 94 8.04 -6.10 -4.36
N ARG A 95 7.34 -6.99 -5.06
CA ARG A 95 7.79 -8.37 -5.32
C ARG A 95 9.15 -8.41 -6.01
N CYS A 96 9.37 -7.56 -7.00
CA CYS A 96 10.67 -7.47 -7.66
C CYS A 96 11.78 -6.96 -6.71
N THR A 97 11.47 -6.03 -5.80
CA THR A 97 12.46 -5.57 -4.81
C THR A 97 12.84 -6.65 -3.81
N GLU A 98 11.90 -7.48 -3.35
CA GLU A 98 12.16 -8.57 -2.40
C GLU A 98 12.94 -9.74 -3.06
N VAL A 99 12.66 -10.05 -4.33
CA VAL A 99 13.45 -11.01 -5.13
C VAL A 99 14.90 -10.53 -5.31
N ASN A 100 15.12 -9.22 -5.42
CA ASN A 100 16.46 -8.67 -5.57
C ASN A 100 17.22 -8.60 -4.24
N LYS A 101 16.54 -8.34 -3.11
CA LYS A 101 17.15 -8.40 -1.77
C LYS A 101 17.59 -9.82 -1.40
N SER A 102 16.75 -10.82 -1.67
CA SER A 102 17.07 -12.24 -1.38
C SER A 102 18.27 -12.77 -2.16
N LYS A 103 18.52 -12.28 -3.38
CA LYS A 103 19.70 -12.64 -4.19
C LYS A 103 20.98 -11.89 -3.81
N GLY A 104 20.87 -10.79 -3.05
CA GLY A 104 22.02 -9.98 -2.62
C GLY A 104 22.75 -10.53 -1.38
N THR A 105 22.15 -11.50 -0.68
CA THR A 105 22.69 -12.10 0.55
C THR A 105 23.51 -13.38 0.34
N GLU A 106 23.73 -13.83 -0.91
CA GLU A 106 24.54 -15.02 -1.21
C GLU A 106 26.02 -14.70 -1.53
N THR A 107 26.56 -13.57 -1.11
CA THR A 107 28.01 -13.33 -1.22
C THR A 107 28.53 -12.47 -0.08
N GLN A 108 28.90 -13.11 1.03
CA GLN A 108 30.06 -12.80 1.86
C GLN A 108 30.33 -13.92 2.87
#